data_AF-G8NP37-F1
#
_entry.id   AF-G8NP37-F1
#
_cell.length_a   1.000
_cell.length_b   1.000
_cell.length_c   1.000
_cell.angle_alpha   90.00
_cell.angle_beta   90.00
_cell.angle_gamma   90.00
#
_symmetry.space_group_name_H-M   'P 1'
#
loop_
_entity.id
_entity.type
_entity.pdbx_description
1 polymer ?
#
loop_
_entity_poly.entity_id
_entity_poly.type
_entity_poly.pdbx_seq_one_letter_code
_entity_poly.pdbx_strand_id
1 'polypeptide(L)'
;MSVDPITKTSFSRTQDIAIQTNARLNWPVLLTGMLITLVFPASIHVFMLNVMHVPPPDSSHVPQWASSFKEVCSIVALAVFYQLARPRLARLSMFLQCLVVSVLYATIKQEILGIVMGGVFTTAYAYSFLSEIPELLYCLLAGCFTVLVVLKIREPWRKTMGIIVMAGVLGGAIHPLLIRLYEPFLKSISYLDHAPIYRLPLTWHFLVPAYMLTTEVVVACIVAAALTWSRLSSAPMVRFLQFALLILFIQGNMIRFTLYSFYLPVKLSLAFLSESQYFLDWVALALLTVLTWQMSQRSES
;
A
#
# COMPACT_ATOMS: atom_id res chain seq x y z
N MET A 1 -37.70 -38.16 28.74
CA MET A 1 -36.34 -38.02 28.16
C MET A 1 -36.52 -37.71 26.68
N SER A 2 -36.38 -36.44 26.30
CA SER A 2 -36.48 -35.95 24.93
C SER A 2 -35.07 -35.60 24.46
N VAL A 3 -34.62 -36.19 23.36
CA VAL A 3 -33.28 -35.99 22.79
C VAL A 3 -33.38 -34.99 21.65
N ASP A 4 -32.77 -33.82 21.81
CA ASP A 4 -32.70 -32.77 20.78
C ASP A 4 -31.64 -33.10 19.71
N PRO A 5 -31.92 -32.89 18.40
CA PRO A 5 -30.96 -33.05 17.33
C PRO A 5 -30.33 -31.69 16.93
N ILE A 6 -29.28 -31.25 17.64
CA ILE A 6 -28.49 -30.06 17.27
C ILE A 6 -27.07 -30.48 16.87
N THR A 7 -26.87 -31.09 15.69
CA THR A 7 -25.50 -31.40 15.22
C THR A 7 -25.30 -31.47 13.70
N LYS A 8 -26.26 -31.08 12.86
CA LYS A 8 -26.09 -31.21 11.38
C LYS A 8 -25.76 -29.94 10.60
N THR A 9 -25.79 -28.75 11.21
CA THR A 9 -25.57 -27.48 10.48
C THR A 9 -24.15 -26.94 10.50
N SER A 10 -23.25 -27.47 11.34
CA SER A 10 -21.85 -26.98 11.38
C SER A 10 -20.93 -27.65 10.36
N PHE A 11 -21.30 -28.83 9.83
CA PHE A 11 -20.42 -29.62 8.96
C PHE A 11 -20.48 -29.22 7.48
N SER A 12 -21.59 -28.63 6.99
CA SER A 12 -21.65 -28.17 5.59
C SER A 12 -20.82 -26.91 5.35
N ARG A 13 -20.67 -26.04 6.36
CA ARG A 13 -19.91 -24.79 6.23
C ARG A 13 -18.40 -25.00 6.09
N THR A 14 -17.86 -26.09 6.63
CA THR A 14 -16.44 -26.45 6.51
C THR A 14 -16.12 -27.09 5.17
N GLN A 15 -17.06 -27.79 4.53
CA GLN A 15 -16.87 -28.33 3.17
C GLN A 15 -16.91 -27.25 2.08
N ASP A 16 -17.78 -26.24 2.21
CA ASP A 16 -17.82 -25.13 1.24
C ASP A 16 -16.54 -24.26 1.26
N ILE A 17 -15.84 -24.18 2.40
CA ILE A 17 -14.56 -23.47 2.51
C ILE A 17 -13.41 -24.27 1.85
N ALA A 18 -13.51 -25.60 1.82
CA ALA A 18 -12.50 -26.47 1.23
C ALA A 18 -12.62 -26.59 -0.31
N ILE A 19 -13.79 -26.29 -0.89
CA ILE A 19 -14.03 -26.43 -2.34
C ILE A 19 -13.57 -25.19 -3.13
N GLN A 20 -13.34 -24.04 -2.50
CA GLN A 20 -12.90 -22.81 -3.18
C GLN A 20 -11.38 -22.71 -3.49
N THR A 21 -10.58 -23.72 -3.16
CA THR A 21 -9.11 -23.67 -3.37
C THR A 21 -8.62 -24.11 -4.75
N ASN A 22 -9.50 -24.56 -5.65
CA ASN A 22 -9.14 -25.00 -7.01
C ASN A 22 -9.89 -24.24 -8.12
N ALA A 23 -10.22 -22.96 -7.91
CA ALA A 23 -10.56 -22.11 -9.05
C ALA A 23 -9.30 -21.98 -9.92
N ARG A 24 -9.31 -22.60 -11.09
CA ARG A 24 -8.23 -22.45 -12.06
C ARG A 24 -8.15 -20.98 -12.46
N LEU A 25 -6.94 -20.44 -12.39
CA LEU A 25 -6.70 -19.05 -12.65
C LEU A 25 -6.46 -18.88 -14.16
N ASN A 26 -7.26 -18.04 -14.82
CA ASN A 26 -7.00 -17.72 -16.22
C ASN A 26 -5.80 -16.76 -16.31
N TRP A 27 -4.62 -17.35 -16.50
CA TRP A 27 -3.35 -16.64 -16.63
C TRP A 27 -3.34 -15.59 -17.75
N PRO A 28 -3.82 -15.87 -18.98
CA PRO A 28 -3.94 -14.84 -20.02
C PRO A 28 -4.73 -13.60 -19.59
N VAL A 29 -5.89 -13.78 -18.93
CA VAL A 29 -6.71 -12.66 -18.44
C VAL A 29 -6.01 -11.91 -17.33
N LEU A 30 -5.37 -12.63 -16.40
CA LEU A 30 -4.59 -12.01 -15.32
C LEU A 30 -3.45 -11.15 -15.88
N LEU A 31 -2.63 -11.70 -16.78
CA LEU A 31 -1.49 -11.00 -17.37
C LEU A 31 -1.94 -9.78 -18.17
N THR A 32 -2.99 -9.92 -18.98
CA THR A 32 -3.55 -8.81 -19.76
C THR A 32 -4.10 -7.71 -18.84
N GLY A 33 -4.84 -8.08 -17.80
CA GLY A 33 -5.35 -7.12 -16.82
C GLY A 33 -4.23 -6.44 -16.01
N MET A 34 -3.16 -7.16 -15.67
CA MET A 34 -1.97 -6.58 -15.04
C MET A 34 -1.29 -5.54 -15.94
N LEU A 35 -1.16 -5.82 -17.25
CA LEU A 35 -0.61 -4.84 -18.20
C LEU A 35 -1.48 -3.58 -18.32
N ILE A 36 -2.82 -3.72 -18.33
CA ILE A 36 -3.73 -2.57 -18.32
C ILE A 36 -3.61 -1.80 -17.00
N THR A 37 -3.55 -2.51 -15.88
CA THR A 37 -3.39 -1.95 -14.52
C THR A 37 -2.04 -1.29 -14.33
N LEU A 38 -1.02 -1.67 -15.11
CA LEU A 38 0.28 -1.02 -15.13
C LEU A 38 0.23 0.33 -15.85
N VAL A 39 -0.31 0.32 -17.07
CA VAL A 39 -0.24 1.50 -17.96
C VAL A 39 -1.25 2.57 -17.56
N PHE A 40 -2.49 2.18 -17.25
CA PHE A 40 -3.58 3.15 -17.09
C PHE A 40 -3.41 4.06 -15.87
N PRO A 41 -3.16 3.57 -14.65
CA PRO A 41 -2.97 4.41 -13.46
C PRO A 41 -1.78 5.37 -13.59
N ALA A 42 -0.62 4.85 -13.99
CA ALA A 42 0.58 5.67 -14.22
C ALA A 42 0.35 6.78 -15.25
N SER A 43 -0.48 6.52 -16.28
CA SER A 43 -0.81 7.52 -17.29
C SER A 43 -1.68 8.65 -16.76
N ILE A 44 -2.49 8.43 -15.72
CA ILE A 44 -3.27 9.51 -15.07
C ILE A 44 -2.30 10.54 -14.49
N HIS A 45 -1.34 10.10 -13.67
CA HIS A 45 -0.35 10.98 -13.07
C HIS A 45 0.45 11.74 -14.14
N VAL A 46 0.97 11.04 -15.15
CA VAL A 46 1.74 11.66 -16.25
C VAL A 46 0.91 12.67 -17.04
N PHE A 47 -0.37 12.37 -17.31
CA PHE A 47 -1.26 13.29 -18.01
C PHE A 47 -1.53 14.56 -17.20
N MET A 48 -1.83 14.43 -15.90
CA MET A 48 -2.05 15.59 -15.03
C MET A 48 -0.81 16.48 -14.96
N LEU A 49 0.37 15.87 -14.91
CA LEU A 49 1.63 16.57 -14.74
C LEU A 49 2.11 17.22 -16.05
N ASN A 50 2.15 16.48 -17.16
CA ASN A 50 2.70 16.97 -18.43
C ASN A 50 1.69 17.70 -19.32
N VAL A 51 0.40 17.36 -19.27
CA VAL A 51 -0.63 17.95 -20.15
C VAL A 51 -1.41 19.03 -19.43
N MET A 52 -1.90 18.75 -18.23
CA MET A 52 -2.67 19.73 -17.44
C MET A 52 -1.78 20.68 -16.63
N HIS A 53 -0.46 20.47 -16.63
CA HIS A 53 0.52 21.31 -15.92
C HIS A 53 0.18 21.47 -14.43
N VAL A 54 -0.41 20.44 -13.82
CA VAL A 54 -0.72 20.47 -12.40
C VAL A 54 0.58 20.23 -11.63
N PRO A 55 1.03 21.17 -10.76
CA PRO A 55 2.28 21.01 -10.04
C PRO A 55 2.19 19.83 -9.07
N PRO A 56 3.29 19.09 -8.85
CA PRO A 56 3.33 18.08 -7.81
C PRO A 56 3.13 18.73 -6.43
N PRO A 57 2.50 18.02 -5.47
CA PRO A 57 2.22 18.56 -4.16
C PRO A 57 3.51 18.75 -3.36
N ASP A 58 3.68 19.94 -2.79
CA ASP A 58 4.77 20.25 -1.87
C ASP A 58 4.30 20.04 -0.42
N SER A 59 4.76 18.96 0.20
CA SER A 59 4.42 18.61 1.57
C SER A 59 5.31 19.29 2.62
N SER A 60 6.22 20.20 2.24
CA SER A 60 7.15 20.87 3.17
C SER A 60 6.45 21.66 4.27
N HIS A 61 5.25 22.16 4.01
CA HIS A 61 4.44 22.94 4.96
C HIS A 61 3.43 22.11 5.77
N VAL A 62 3.39 20.80 5.57
CA VAL A 62 2.44 19.93 6.28
C VAL A 62 2.90 19.77 7.74
N PRO A 63 2.03 20.04 8.72
CA PRO A 63 2.41 19.93 10.13
C PRO A 63 2.69 18.47 10.51
N GLN A 64 3.65 18.26 11.41
CA GLN A 64 4.09 16.92 11.83
C GLN A 64 2.93 16.03 12.31
N TRP A 65 1.94 16.59 13.01
CA TRP A 65 0.80 15.81 13.50
C TRP A 65 -0.04 15.22 12.36
N ALA A 66 -0.16 15.92 11.22
CA ALA A 66 -0.90 15.43 10.05
C ALA A 66 -0.14 14.28 9.38
N SER A 67 1.19 14.38 9.34
CA SER A 67 2.06 13.29 8.87
C SER A 67 1.99 12.06 9.77
N SER A 68 2.08 12.25 11.09
CA SER A 68 1.89 11.16 12.05
C SER A 68 0.48 10.56 11.97
N PHE A 69 -0.56 11.37 11.74
CA PHE A 69 -1.92 10.85 11.56
C PHE A 69 -2.06 9.99 10.30
N LYS A 70 -1.48 10.42 9.17
CA LYS A 70 -1.39 9.61 7.94
C LYS A 70 -0.73 8.26 8.22
N GLU A 71 0.38 8.25 8.94
CA GLU A 71 1.10 7.02 9.29
C GLU A 71 0.33 6.11 10.24
N VAL A 72 -0.36 6.67 11.23
CA VAL A 72 -1.25 5.91 12.11
C VAL A 72 -2.36 5.23 11.31
N CYS A 73 -3.05 5.97 10.43
CA CYS A 73 -4.10 5.40 9.57
C CYS A 73 -3.56 4.30 8.66
N SER A 74 -2.36 4.49 8.12
CA SER A 74 -1.65 3.51 7.29
C SER A 74 -1.39 2.20 8.03
N ILE A 75 -0.85 2.26 9.25
CA ILE A 75 -0.58 1.07 10.07
C ILE A 75 -1.88 0.38 10.50
N VAL A 76 -2.93 1.14 10.84
CA VAL A 76 -4.24 0.56 11.15
C VAL A 76 -4.76 -0.22 9.94
N ALA A 77 -4.64 0.34 8.74
CA ALA A 77 -5.04 -0.33 7.50
C ALA A 77 -4.17 -1.58 7.22
N LEU A 78 -2.87 -1.53 7.47
CA LEU A 78 -1.97 -2.69 7.39
C LEU A 78 -2.39 -3.80 8.35
N ALA A 79 -2.81 -3.46 9.56
CA ALA A 79 -3.32 -4.42 10.54
C ALA A 79 -4.66 -5.04 10.12
N VAL A 80 -5.56 -4.26 9.52
CA VAL A 80 -6.79 -4.78 8.92
C VAL A 80 -6.46 -5.71 7.75
N PHE A 81 -5.53 -5.33 6.87
CA PHE A 81 -5.04 -6.17 5.78
C PHE A 81 -4.52 -7.51 6.30
N TYR A 82 -3.63 -7.51 7.30
CA TYR A 82 -3.08 -8.75 7.85
C TYR A 82 -4.16 -9.63 8.50
N GLN A 83 -5.14 -9.04 9.18
CA GLN A 83 -6.28 -9.80 9.72
C GLN A 83 -7.09 -10.51 8.62
N LEU A 84 -7.31 -9.85 7.48
CA LEU A 84 -7.99 -10.42 6.32
C LEU A 84 -7.13 -11.49 5.62
N ALA A 85 -5.81 -11.27 5.52
CA ALA A 85 -4.86 -12.17 4.88
C ALA A 85 -4.45 -13.39 5.74
N ARG A 86 -4.67 -13.32 7.06
CA ARG A 86 -4.24 -14.33 8.05
C ARG A 86 -4.57 -15.78 7.67
N PRO A 87 -5.76 -16.13 7.15
CA PRO A 87 -6.08 -17.54 6.85
C PRO A 87 -5.13 -18.17 5.82
N ARG A 88 -4.59 -17.37 4.90
CA ARG A 88 -3.62 -17.84 3.89
C ARG A 88 -2.19 -17.79 4.44
N LEU A 89 -1.86 -16.72 5.16
CA LEU A 89 -0.52 -16.51 5.73
C LEU A 89 -0.23 -17.41 6.94
N ALA A 90 -1.24 -17.91 7.66
CA ALA A 90 -1.08 -18.75 8.85
C ALA A 90 -0.37 -20.09 8.58
N ARG A 91 -0.23 -20.49 7.31
CA ARG A 91 0.54 -21.65 6.88
C ARG A 91 2.06 -21.42 6.91
N LEU A 92 2.47 -20.14 6.93
CA LEU A 92 3.87 -19.74 6.93
C LEU A 92 4.39 -19.58 8.36
N SER A 93 5.71 -19.68 8.54
CA SER A 93 6.34 -19.36 9.82
C SER A 93 6.11 -17.89 10.18
N MET A 94 6.11 -17.57 11.47
CA MET A 94 5.89 -16.20 11.94
C MET A 94 6.91 -15.21 11.34
N PHE A 95 8.18 -15.62 11.22
CA PHE A 95 9.22 -14.83 10.57
C PHE A 95 8.87 -14.51 9.11
N LEU A 96 8.42 -15.52 8.35
CA LEU A 96 8.05 -15.33 6.95
C LEU A 96 6.77 -14.49 6.80
N GLN A 97 5.82 -14.59 7.74
CA GLN A 97 4.66 -13.70 7.77
C GLN A 97 5.07 -12.25 7.98
N CYS A 98 6.00 -11.98 8.93
CA CYS A 98 6.55 -10.64 9.12
C CYS A 98 7.21 -10.14 7.84
N LEU A 99 8.08 -10.95 7.23
CA LEU A 99 8.78 -10.59 5.99
C LEU A 99 7.79 -10.26 4.86
N VAL A 100 6.80 -11.11 4.61
CA VAL A 100 5.80 -10.90 3.55
C VAL A 100 4.99 -9.63 3.80
N VAL A 101 4.53 -9.40 5.02
CA VAL A 101 3.73 -8.20 5.36
C VAL A 101 4.58 -6.93 5.23
N SER A 102 5.83 -6.96 5.69
CA SER A 102 6.75 -5.83 5.59
C SER A 102 7.12 -5.50 4.14
N VAL A 103 7.42 -6.52 3.31
CA VAL A 103 7.71 -6.32 1.89
C VAL A 103 6.50 -5.77 1.16
N LEU A 104 5.31 -6.35 1.37
CA LEU A 104 4.08 -5.81 0.76
C LEU A 104 3.81 -4.38 1.20
N TYR A 105 4.06 -4.05 2.48
CA TYR A 105 3.88 -2.71 2.98
C TYR A 105 4.85 -1.72 2.31
N ALA A 106 6.14 -2.05 2.26
CA ALA A 106 7.17 -1.23 1.62
C ALA A 106 6.90 -1.02 0.12
N THR A 107 6.52 -2.08 -0.60
CA THR A 107 6.19 -2.01 -2.03
C THR A 107 4.93 -1.17 -2.28
N ILE A 108 3.87 -1.33 -1.47
CA ILE A 108 2.65 -0.50 -1.60
C ILE A 108 2.93 0.95 -1.21
N LYS A 109 3.84 1.21 -0.26
CA LYS A 109 4.31 2.56 0.05
C LYS A 109 5.22 3.17 -1.02
N GLN A 110 5.63 2.37 -2.01
CA GLN A 110 6.55 2.77 -3.08
C GLN A 110 7.96 3.12 -2.61
N GLU A 111 8.43 2.55 -1.50
CA GLU A 111 9.78 2.84 -0.97
C GLU A 111 10.88 2.35 -1.94
N ILE A 112 10.70 1.17 -2.53
CA ILE A 112 11.65 0.61 -3.51
C ILE A 112 11.66 1.45 -4.80
N LEU A 113 10.48 1.89 -5.25
CA LEU A 113 10.35 2.83 -6.36
C LEU A 113 11.07 4.15 -6.05
N GLY A 114 10.91 4.69 -4.83
CA GLY A 114 11.55 5.92 -4.36
C GLY A 114 13.08 5.84 -4.45
N ILE A 115 13.68 4.73 -3.99
CA ILE A 115 15.12 4.48 -4.07
C ILE A 115 15.61 4.58 -5.52
N VAL A 116 14.98 3.83 -6.42
CA VAL A 116 15.45 3.71 -7.81
C VAL A 116 15.16 5.00 -8.57
N MET A 117 13.97 5.57 -8.43
CA MET A 117 13.59 6.81 -9.13
C MET A 117 14.32 8.02 -8.60
N GLY A 118 14.64 8.08 -7.30
CA GLY A 118 15.54 9.09 -6.74
C GLY A 118 16.90 9.03 -7.41
N GLY A 119 17.47 7.83 -7.53
CA GLY A 119 18.74 7.60 -8.22
C GLY A 119 18.68 7.93 -9.71
N VAL A 120 17.58 7.60 -10.41
CA VAL A 120 17.39 8.00 -11.83
C VAL A 120 17.29 9.52 -11.95
N PHE A 121 16.61 10.19 -11.02
CA PHE A 121 16.34 11.63 -11.10
C PHE A 121 17.60 12.49 -10.89
N THR A 122 18.52 12.05 -10.03
CA THR A 122 19.73 12.80 -9.64
C THR A 122 21.03 12.14 -10.10
N THR A 123 21.01 10.89 -10.58
CA THR A 123 22.17 9.98 -10.74
C THR A 123 22.88 9.59 -9.43
N ALA A 124 22.35 10.00 -8.27
CA ALA A 124 22.92 9.73 -6.95
C ALA A 124 22.38 8.42 -6.33
N TYR A 125 22.51 7.29 -7.03
CA TYR A 125 21.96 6.00 -6.58
C TYR A 125 22.34 5.60 -5.16
N ALA A 126 23.61 5.84 -4.77
CA ALA A 126 24.09 5.52 -3.42
C ALA A 126 23.39 6.38 -2.37
N TYR A 127 23.27 7.68 -2.61
CA TYR A 127 22.58 8.59 -1.69
C TYR A 127 21.09 8.24 -1.59
N SER A 128 20.40 8.03 -2.71
CA SER A 128 18.98 7.65 -2.73
C SER A 128 18.71 6.31 -2.05
N PHE A 129 19.60 5.32 -2.17
CA PHE A 129 19.47 4.08 -1.41
C PHE A 129 19.65 4.33 0.10
N LEU A 130 20.69 5.07 0.47
CA LEU A 130 21.00 5.34 1.87
C LEU A 130 19.95 6.21 2.55
N SER A 131 19.31 7.15 1.83
CA SER A 131 18.25 8.03 2.38
C SER A 131 16.97 7.30 2.75
N GLU A 132 16.68 6.16 2.11
CA GLU A 132 15.44 5.41 2.30
C GLU A 132 15.57 4.26 3.32
N ILE A 133 16.78 4.00 3.84
CA ILE A 133 17.00 2.97 4.88
C ILE A 133 16.08 3.16 6.11
N PRO A 134 15.86 4.37 6.64
CA PRO A 134 14.95 4.58 7.77
C PRO A 134 13.51 4.15 7.46
N GLU A 135 13.03 4.41 6.24
CA GLU A 135 11.68 4.06 5.81
C GLU A 135 11.53 2.55 5.60
N LEU A 136 12.54 1.88 5.03
CA LEU A 136 12.58 0.42 4.93
C LEU A 136 12.58 -0.24 6.31
N LEU A 137 13.38 0.29 7.25
CA LEU A 137 13.41 -0.20 8.63
C LEU A 137 12.06 0.04 9.32
N TYR A 138 11.45 1.20 9.11
CA TYR A 138 10.12 1.50 9.62
C TYR A 138 9.07 0.53 9.07
N CYS A 139 9.09 0.22 7.77
CA CYS A 139 8.20 -0.77 7.16
C CYS A 139 8.42 -2.18 7.74
N LEU A 140 9.67 -2.56 8.00
CA LEU A 140 10.01 -3.82 8.66
C LEU A 140 9.41 -3.88 10.08
N LEU A 141 9.61 -2.82 10.87
CA LEU A 141 9.05 -2.74 12.22
C LEU A 141 7.51 -2.77 12.18
N ALA A 142 6.89 -1.96 11.33
CA ALA A 142 5.44 -1.90 11.20
C ALA A 142 4.82 -3.26 10.84
N GLY A 143 5.40 -3.99 9.89
CA GLY A 143 4.95 -5.34 9.55
C GLY A 143 5.15 -6.34 10.69
N CYS A 144 6.33 -6.36 11.32
CA CYS A 144 6.63 -7.23 12.45
C CYS A 144 5.67 -7.01 13.64
N PHE A 145 5.49 -5.76 14.06
CA PHE A 145 4.60 -5.41 15.17
C PHE A 145 3.14 -5.72 14.83
N THR A 146 2.72 -5.46 13.60
CA THR A 146 1.36 -5.81 13.13
C THR A 146 1.08 -7.30 13.28
N VAL A 147 2.00 -8.15 12.80
CA VAL A 147 1.90 -9.61 12.92
C VAL A 147 1.86 -10.04 14.40
N LEU A 148 2.76 -9.49 15.22
CA LEU A 148 2.84 -9.77 16.65
C LEU A 148 1.54 -9.44 17.39
N VAL A 149 1.02 -8.22 17.22
CA VAL A 149 -0.18 -7.73 17.91
C VAL A 149 -1.40 -8.56 17.52
N VAL A 150 -1.58 -8.83 16.21
CA VAL A 150 -2.75 -9.57 15.71
C VAL A 150 -2.72 -11.04 16.13
N LEU A 151 -1.53 -11.67 16.23
CA LEU A 151 -1.40 -13.06 16.65
C LEU A 151 -1.48 -13.26 18.16
N LYS A 152 -0.89 -12.37 18.96
CA LYS A 152 -0.79 -12.54 20.41
C LYS A 152 -2.06 -12.11 21.16
N ILE A 153 -2.77 -11.09 20.68
CA ILE A 153 -3.97 -10.59 21.35
C ILE A 153 -5.22 -11.32 20.83
N ARG A 154 -5.85 -12.14 21.69
CA ARG A 154 -7.02 -12.94 21.32
C ARG A 154 -8.32 -12.15 21.39
N GLU A 155 -8.50 -11.34 22.44
CA GLU A 155 -9.73 -10.56 22.66
C GLU A 155 -9.89 -9.45 21.61
N PRO A 156 -11.08 -9.32 20.98
CA PRO A 156 -11.28 -8.38 19.87
C PRO A 156 -11.10 -6.92 20.30
N TRP A 157 -11.64 -6.52 21.46
CA TRP A 157 -11.49 -5.17 21.98
C TRP A 157 -10.04 -4.82 22.30
N ARG A 158 -9.34 -5.69 23.06
CA ARG A 158 -7.91 -5.51 23.36
C ARG A 158 -7.05 -5.48 22.10
N LYS A 159 -7.44 -6.21 21.06
CA LYS A 159 -6.74 -6.22 19.78
C LYS A 159 -6.89 -4.89 19.06
N THR A 160 -8.11 -4.35 18.97
CA THR A 160 -8.34 -3.02 18.37
C THR A 160 -7.56 -1.95 19.14
N MET A 161 -7.63 -1.95 20.47
CA MET A 161 -6.83 -1.04 21.30
C MET A 161 -5.32 -1.23 21.08
N GLY A 162 -4.85 -2.48 21.05
CA GLY A 162 -3.44 -2.79 20.79
C GLY A 162 -2.96 -2.29 19.43
N ILE A 163 -3.79 -2.40 18.38
CA ILE A 163 -3.48 -1.87 17.04
C ILE A 163 -3.42 -0.35 17.06
N ILE A 164 -4.38 0.32 17.70
CA ILE A 164 -4.40 1.80 17.78
C ILE A 164 -3.17 2.32 18.55
N VAL A 165 -2.86 1.72 19.70
CA VAL A 165 -1.69 2.09 20.50
C VAL A 165 -0.40 1.83 19.72
N MET A 166 -0.27 0.65 19.10
CA MET A 166 0.89 0.30 18.27
C MET A 166 1.06 1.29 17.10
N ALA A 167 -0.01 1.60 16.38
CA ALA A 167 0.01 2.56 15.27
C ALA A 167 0.41 3.96 15.76
N GLY A 168 -0.17 4.40 16.89
CA GLY A 168 0.18 5.67 17.54
C GLY A 168 1.66 5.77 17.93
N VAL A 169 2.22 4.72 18.54
CA VAL A 169 3.64 4.66 18.91
C VAL A 169 4.54 4.63 17.67
N LEU A 170 4.21 3.80 16.68
CA LEU A 170 5.01 3.66 15.47
C LEU A 170 5.00 4.94 14.63
N GLY A 171 3.83 5.48 14.27
CA GLY A 171 3.72 6.68 13.42
C GLY A 171 3.95 8.00 14.16
N GLY A 172 3.69 8.03 15.47
CA GLY A 172 3.82 9.25 16.29
C GLY A 172 5.19 9.42 16.95
N ALA A 173 5.86 8.32 17.31
CA ALA A 173 7.13 8.38 18.05
C ALA A 173 8.28 7.71 17.29
N ILE A 174 8.12 6.48 16.83
CA ILE A 174 9.23 5.70 16.24
C ILE A 174 9.63 6.27 14.88
N HIS A 175 8.68 6.55 13.99
CA HIS A 175 8.96 7.11 12.67
C HIS A 175 9.75 8.43 12.73
N PRO A 176 9.29 9.49 13.44
CA PRO A 176 10.07 10.71 13.56
C PRO A 176 11.40 10.52 14.31
N LEU A 177 11.46 9.57 15.25
CA LEU A 177 12.71 9.24 15.94
C LEU A 177 13.74 8.61 14.99
N LEU A 178 13.32 7.67 14.12
CA LEU A 178 14.19 7.05 13.12
C LEU A 178 14.80 8.10 12.19
N ILE A 179 13.97 9.02 11.67
CA ILE A 179 14.42 10.11 10.80
C ILE A 179 15.45 10.99 11.54
N ARG A 180 15.14 11.43 12.77
CA ARG A 180 16.04 12.27 13.57
C ARG A 180 17.36 11.60 13.91
N LEU A 181 17.34 10.30 14.23
CA LEU A 181 18.56 9.54 14.54
C LEU A 181 19.44 9.35 13.30
N TYR A 182 18.83 9.27 12.12
CA TYR A 182 19.52 9.03 10.87
C TYR A 182 19.98 10.32 10.16
N GLU A 183 19.38 11.46 10.50
CA GLU A 183 19.73 12.78 9.95
C GLU A 183 21.23 13.13 10.01
N PRO A 184 21.97 12.90 11.12
CA PRO A 184 23.41 13.17 11.17
C PRO A 184 24.22 12.33 10.18
N PHE A 185 23.79 11.07 9.97
CA PHE A 185 24.41 10.20 8.98
C PHE A 185 24.11 10.68 7.56
N LEU A 186 22.88 11.08 7.26
CA LEU A 186 22.55 11.66 5.94
C LEU A 186 23.36 12.93 5.66
N LYS A 187 23.55 13.78 6.66
CA LYS A 187 24.40 14.98 6.54
C LYS A 187 25.86 14.63 6.23
N SER A 188 26.41 13.58 6.83
CA SER A 188 27.81 13.18 6.59
C SER A 188 28.03 12.61 5.18
N ILE A 189 26.99 12.08 4.54
CA ILE A 189 27.04 11.56 3.16
C ILE A 189 26.43 12.51 2.12
N SER A 190 26.07 13.74 2.50
CA SER A 190 25.44 14.72 1.60
C SER A 190 26.28 15.07 0.37
N TYR A 191 27.59 14.84 0.42
CA TYR A 191 28.49 14.99 -0.73
C TYR A 191 28.21 13.98 -1.87
N LEU A 192 27.46 12.91 -1.60
CA LEU A 192 26.99 11.94 -2.59
C LEU A 192 25.70 12.39 -3.28
N ASP A 193 25.02 13.42 -2.76
CA ASP A 193 23.79 13.94 -3.33
C ASP A 193 24.10 14.82 -4.55
N HIS A 194 23.23 14.76 -5.56
CA HIS A 194 23.41 15.46 -6.82
C HIS A 194 22.14 16.23 -7.19
N ALA A 195 22.33 17.34 -7.90
CA ALA A 195 21.20 18.11 -8.41
C ALA A 195 20.33 17.29 -9.37
N PRO A 196 19.00 17.52 -9.38
CA PRO A 196 18.11 16.83 -10.29
C PRO A 196 18.42 17.17 -11.74
N ILE A 197 18.48 16.13 -12.59
CA ILE A 197 18.88 16.25 -14.00
C ILE A 197 17.66 16.44 -14.90
N TYR A 198 16.50 15.92 -14.49
CA TYR A 198 15.26 16.07 -15.25
C TYR A 198 14.45 17.27 -14.78
N ARG A 199 13.91 18.00 -15.75
CA ARG A 199 12.94 19.09 -15.54
C ARG A 199 11.63 18.72 -16.22
N LEU A 200 10.54 19.36 -15.79
CA LEU A 200 9.24 19.19 -16.44
C LEU A 200 9.24 19.89 -17.81
N PRO A 201 8.63 19.30 -18.86
CA PRO A 201 7.95 18.00 -18.88
C PRO A 201 8.92 16.81 -18.88
N LEU A 202 8.52 15.72 -18.21
CA LEU A 202 9.38 14.54 -18.04
C LEU A 202 9.65 13.83 -19.37
N THR A 203 10.92 13.54 -19.65
CA THR A 203 11.33 12.83 -20.88
C THR A 203 11.13 11.32 -20.77
N TRP A 204 11.17 10.62 -21.91
CA TRP A 204 10.99 9.16 -21.97
C TRP A 204 12.03 8.38 -21.13
N HIS A 205 13.24 8.92 -20.96
CA HIS A 205 14.28 8.31 -20.13
C HIS A 205 13.90 8.22 -18.65
N PHE A 206 13.02 9.12 -18.17
CA PHE A 206 12.47 9.08 -16.82
C PHE A 206 11.18 8.25 -16.77
N LEU A 207 10.32 8.39 -17.78
CA LEU A 207 9.02 7.71 -17.82
C LEU A 207 9.17 6.20 -17.94
N VAL A 208 10.04 5.68 -18.81
CA VAL A 208 10.18 4.22 -19.01
C VAL A 208 10.56 3.49 -17.72
N PRO A 209 11.59 3.92 -16.95
CA PRO A 209 11.88 3.35 -15.64
C PRO A 209 10.72 3.46 -14.65
N ALA A 210 10.03 4.61 -14.61
CA ALA A 210 8.87 4.80 -13.73
C ALA A 210 7.77 3.76 -14.00
N TYR A 211 7.40 3.55 -15.27
CA TYR A 211 6.42 2.53 -15.66
C TYR A 211 6.92 1.12 -15.34
N MET A 212 8.19 0.80 -15.59
CA MET A 212 8.75 -0.53 -15.29
C MET A 212 8.66 -0.84 -13.79
N LEU A 213 9.00 0.12 -12.93
CA LEU A 213 8.98 -0.05 -11.48
C LEU A 213 7.55 -0.06 -10.90
N THR A 214 6.58 0.60 -11.55
CA THR A 214 5.15 0.46 -11.19
C THR A 214 4.68 -1.00 -11.27
N THR A 215 5.34 -1.86 -12.06
CA THR A 215 5.04 -3.30 -12.12
C THR A 215 5.13 -3.95 -10.74
N GLU A 216 6.10 -3.54 -9.92
CA GLU A 216 6.27 -4.06 -8.56
C GLU A 216 5.02 -3.82 -7.71
N VAL A 217 4.49 -2.59 -7.78
CA VAL A 217 3.29 -2.17 -7.05
C VAL A 217 2.06 -2.92 -7.55
N VAL A 218 1.92 -3.10 -8.87
CA VAL A 218 0.83 -3.88 -9.47
C VAL A 218 0.86 -5.32 -8.96
N VAL A 219 2.03 -5.95 -8.94
CA VAL A 219 2.21 -7.30 -8.40
C VAL A 219 1.85 -7.34 -6.91
N ALA A 220 2.31 -6.39 -6.11
CA ALA A 220 1.97 -6.33 -4.69
C ALA A 220 0.47 -6.15 -4.45
N CYS A 221 -0.22 -5.31 -5.24
CA CYS A 221 -1.67 -5.16 -5.18
C CYS A 221 -2.40 -6.44 -5.59
N ILE A 222 -1.95 -7.16 -6.61
CA ILE A 222 -2.53 -8.46 -7.01
C ILE A 222 -2.32 -9.51 -5.92
N VAL A 223 -1.13 -9.57 -5.32
CA VAL A 223 -0.86 -10.46 -4.17
C VAL A 223 -1.74 -10.08 -2.98
N ALA A 224 -1.90 -8.79 -2.69
CA ALA A 224 -2.80 -8.31 -1.64
C ALA A 224 -4.26 -8.69 -1.91
N ALA A 225 -4.72 -8.55 -3.16
CA ALA A 225 -6.06 -8.97 -3.58
C ALA A 225 -6.21 -10.48 -3.39
N ALA A 226 -5.25 -11.27 -3.85
CA ALA A 226 -5.24 -12.71 -3.67
C ALA A 226 -5.35 -13.08 -2.19
N LEU A 227 -4.52 -12.48 -1.32
CA LEU A 227 -4.48 -12.79 0.10
C LEU A 227 -5.79 -12.47 0.83
N THR A 228 -6.47 -11.40 0.46
CA THR A 228 -7.65 -10.88 1.19
C THR A 228 -9.00 -11.26 0.57
N TRP A 229 -9.04 -11.69 -0.70
CA TRP A 229 -10.26 -11.85 -1.50
C TRP A 229 -11.40 -12.60 -0.81
N SER A 230 -11.07 -13.75 -0.21
CA SER A 230 -12.06 -14.64 0.43
C SER A 230 -12.66 -14.08 1.72
N ARG A 231 -12.10 -12.98 2.26
CA ARG A 231 -12.54 -12.33 3.50
C ARG A 231 -13.21 -10.98 3.29
N LEU A 232 -13.19 -10.46 2.06
CA LEU A 232 -13.96 -9.28 1.70
C LEU A 232 -15.45 -9.62 1.54
N SER A 233 -16.30 -8.60 1.47
CA SER A 233 -17.75 -8.75 1.30
C SER A 233 -18.12 -9.64 0.11
N SER A 234 -19.25 -10.35 0.18
CA SER A 234 -19.80 -11.10 -0.95
C SER A 234 -20.39 -10.19 -2.02
N ALA A 235 -20.86 -9.00 -1.64
CA ALA A 235 -21.40 -8.02 -2.58
C ALA A 235 -20.26 -7.39 -3.39
N PRO A 236 -20.31 -7.43 -4.75
CA PRO A 236 -19.19 -7.02 -5.60
C PRO A 236 -18.81 -5.56 -5.39
N MET A 237 -19.77 -4.63 -5.39
CA MET A 237 -19.46 -3.21 -5.23
C MET A 237 -18.84 -2.88 -3.86
N VAL A 238 -19.34 -3.51 -2.78
CA VAL A 238 -18.78 -3.34 -1.44
C VAL A 238 -17.37 -3.92 -1.37
N ARG A 239 -17.12 -5.06 -2.02
CA ARG A 239 -15.78 -5.67 -2.10
C ARG A 239 -14.77 -4.76 -2.81
N PHE A 240 -15.17 -4.14 -3.92
CA PHE A 240 -14.32 -3.19 -4.67
C PHE A 240 -13.96 -2.00 -3.78
N LEU A 241 -14.97 -1.41 -3.13
CA LEU A 241 -14.78 -0.28 -2.24
C LEU A 241 -13.89 -0.64 -1.05
N GLN A 242 -14.11 -1.78 -0.40
CA GLN A 242 -13.29 -2.24 0.72
C GLN A 242 -11.83 -2.40 0.34
N PHE A 243 -11.54 -3.02 -0.81
CA PHE A 243 -10.17 -3.19 -1.26
C PHE A 243 -9.53 -1.87 -1.68
N ALA A 244 -10.24 -1.02 -2.43
CA ALA A 244 -9.74 0.29 -2.82
C ALA A 244 -9.41 1.16 -1.61
N LEU A 245 -10.31 1.24 -0.64
CA LEU A 245 -10.06 1.95 0.62
C LEU A 245 -8.86 1.37 1.36
N LEU A 246 -8.74 0.03 1.45
CA LEU A 246 -7.63 -0.63 2.13
C LEU A 246 -6.28 -0.20 1.52
N ILE A 247 -6.14 -0.28 0.20
CA ILE A 247 -4.91 0.12 -0.50
C ILE A 247 -4.64 1.62 -0.35
N LEU A 248 -5.66 2.47 -0.50
CA LEU A 248 -5.51 3.92 -0.36
C LEU A 248 -5.09 4.35 1.05
N PHE A 249 -5.57 3.66 2.09
CA PHE A 249 -5.14 3.92 3.46
C PHE A 249 -3.75 3.37 3.75
N ILE A 250 -3.42 2.16 3.27
CA ILE A 250 -2.06 1.59 3.42
C ILE A 250 -1.03 2.50 2.77
N GLN A 251 -1.30 3.03 1.58
CA GLN A 251 -0.36 3.95 0.96
C GLN A 251 -0.38 5.32 1.67
N GLY A 252 -1.57 5.80 2.06
CA GLY A 252 -1.78 7.07 2.77
C GLY A 252 -2.39 8.20 1.90
N ASN A 253 -2.65 7.95 0.62
CA ASN A 253 -3.19 8.94 -0.32
C ASN A 253 -4.60 9.42 0.04
N MET A 254 -5.39 8.60 0.76
CA MET A 254 -6.68 9.05 1.28
C MET A 254 -6.50 10.24 2.23
N ILE A 255 -5.52 10.16 3.14
CA ILE A 255 -5.24 11.23 4.10
C ILE A 255 -4.56 12.41 3.41
N ARG A 256 -3.65 12.17 2.46
CA ARG A 256 -3.04 13.24 1.69
C ARG A 256 -4.09 14.08 0.95
N PHE A 257 -4.96 13.42 0.19
CA PHE A 257 -6.01 14.11 -0.57
C PHE A 257 -6.98 14.89 0.33
N THR A 258 -7.40 14.30 1.45
CA THR A 258 -8.44 14.90 2.31
C THR A 258 -7.88 15.88 3.35
N LEU A 259 -6.62 15.75 3.77
CA LEU A 259 -6.02 16.56 4.84
C LEU A 259 -4.88 17.44 4.35
N TYR A 260 -3.93 16.91 3.57
CA TYR A 260 -2.74 17.67 3.18
C TYR A 260 -3.11 18.85 2.27
N SER A 261 -4.13 18.70 1.43
CA SER A 261 -4.65 19.75 0.55
C SER A 261 -4.92 21.10 1.26
N PHE A 262 -5.19 21.08 2.58
CA PHE A 262 -5.40 22.30 3.37
C PHE A 262 -4.12 23.01 3.83
N TYR A 263 -2.96 22.34 3.74
CA TYR A 263 -1.67 22.84 4.21
C TYR A 263 -0.68 23.19 3.09
N LEU A 264 -1.01 22.85 1.84
CA LEU A 264 -0.15 23.19 0.70
C LEU A 264 -0.10 24.71 0.49
N PRO A 265 1.06 25.29 0.11
CA PRO A 265 1.25 26.74 -0.07
C PRO A 265 0.68 27.26 -1.41
N VAL A 266 -0.49 26.77 -1.83
CA VAL A 266 -1.17 27.15 -3.08
C VAL A 266 -2.67 27.35 -2.85
N LYS A 267 -3.38 27.86 -3.87
CA LYS A 267 -4.84 27.96 -3.81
C LYS A 267 -5.47 26.59 -3.55
N LEU A 268 -6.46 26.52 -2.66
CA LEU A 268 -7.06 25.26 -2.21
C LEU A 268 -7.52 24.35 -3.36
N SER A 269 -8.13 24.90 -4.42
CA SER A 269 -8.53 24.13 -5.60
C SER A 269 -7.34 23.50 -6.32
N LEU A 270 -6.22 24.21 -6.42
CA LEU A 270 -4.98 23.71 -7.00
C LEU A 270 -4.31 22.68 -6.08
N ALA A 271 -4.41 22.85 -4.76
CA ALA A 271 -3.92 21.87 -3.79
C ALA A 271 -4.66 20.52 -3.92
N PHE A 272 -6.00 20.55 -3.98
CA PHE A 272 -6.80 19.35 -4.23
C PHE A 272 -6.51 18.73 -5.59
N LEU A 273 -6.32 19.54 -6.63
CA LEU A 273 -5.95 19.05 -7.96
C LEU A 273 -4.55 18.44 -7.98
N SER A 274 -3.63 18.97 -7.17
CA SER A 274 -2.27 18.48 -7.03
C SER A 274 -2.21 17.14 -6.30
N GLU A 275 -2.88 17.02 -5.15
CA GLU A 275 -2.98 15.74 -4.43
C GLU A 275 -3.87 14.72 -5.16
N SER A 276 -4.82 15.17 -6.00
CA SER A 276 -5.65 14.24 -6.78
C SER A 276 -4.86 13.44 -7.81
N GLN A 277 -3.67 13.91 -8.21
CA GLN A 277 -2.77 13.16 -9.11
C GLN A 277 -2.47 11.77 -8.57
N TYR A 278 -2.00 11.70 -7.31
CA TYR A 278 -1.69 10.43 -6.66
C TYR A 278 -2.94 9.69 -6.20
N PHE A 279 -3.97 10.42 -5.75
CA PHE A 279 -5.22 9.79 -5.33
C PHE A 279 -5.91 9.04 -6.47
N LEU A 280 -6.06 9.67 -7.64
CA LEU A 280 -6.73 9.08 -8.80
C LEU A 280 -5.94 7.91 -9.39
N ASP A 281 -4.61 8.05 -9.46
CA ASP A 281 -3.70 6.95 -9.83
C ASP A 281 -3.97 5.72 -8.95
N TRP A 282 -3.91 5.88 -7.63
CA TRP A 282 -4.11 4.76 -6.70
C TRP A 282 -5.53 4.21 -6.65
N VAL A 283 -6.56 5.05 -6.85
CA VAL A 283 -7.95 4.59 -7.02
C VAL A 283 -8.05 3.71 -8.27
N ALA A 284 -7.50 4.17 -9.40
CA ALA A 284 -7.52 3.40 -10.65
C ALA A 284 -6.76 2.08 -10.50
N LEU A 285 -5.56 2.11 -9.89
CA LEU A 285 -4.76 0.93 -9.62
C LEU A 285 -5.53 -0.10 -8.80
N ALA A 286 -6.15 0.31 -7.69
CA ALA A 286 -6.86 -0.62 -6.81
C ALA A 286 -8.13 -1.19 -7.46
N LEU A 287 -8.90 -0.37 -8.17
CA LEU A 287 -10.11 -0.83 -8.86
C LEU A 287 -9.79 -1.79 -10.02
N LEU A 288 -8.78 -1.46 -10.83
CA LEU A 288 -8.33 -2.33 -11.93
C LEU A 288 -7.71 -3.64 -11.41
N THR A 289 -6.98 -3.59 -10.29
CA THR A 289 -6.47 -4.79 -9.61
C THR A 289 -7.61 -5.73 -9.24
N VAL A 290 -8.66 -5.19 -8.59
CA VAL A 290 -9.83 -5.98 -8.16
C VAL A 290 -10.57 -6.56 -9.36
N LEU A 291 -10.77 -5.76 -10.40
CA LEU A 291 -11.44 -6.17 -11.63
C LEU A 291 -10.66 -7.30 -12.31
N THR A 292 -9.35 -7.11 -12.49
CA THR A 292 -8.43 -8.09 -13.07
C THR A 292 -8.48 -9.41 -12.30
N TRP A 293 -8.38 -9.33 -10.97
CA TRP A 293 -8.42 -10.50 -10.11
C TRP A 293 -9.77 -11.23 -10.21
N GLN A 294 -10.89 -10.52 -10.19
CA GLN A 294 -12.22 -11.12 -10.33
C GLN A 294 -12.44 -11.77 -11.70
N MET A 295 -12.02 -11.12 -12.79
CA MET A 295 -12.15 -11.66 -14.14
C MET A 295 -11.29 -12.91 -14.33
N SER A 296 -10.08 -12.92 -13.77
CA SER A 296 -9.19 -14.09 -13.83
C SER A 296 -9.77 -15.35 -13.18
N GLN A 297 -10.72 -15.20 -12.25
CA GLN A 297 -11.41 -16.31 -11.59
C GLN A 297 -12.68 -16.78 -12.31
N ARG A 298 -13.23 -15.99 -13.25
CA ARG A 298 -14.54 -16.25 -13.89
C ARG A 298 -14.46 -16.99 -15.22
N SER A 299 -13.29 -17.06 -15.84
CA SER A 299 -13.18 -17.44 -17.26
C SER A 299 -13.35 -18.94 -17.58
N GLU A 300 -13.81 -19.76 -16.64
CA GLU A 300 -14.05 -21.21 -16.88
C GLU A 300 -15.50 -21.65 -16.58
N SER A 301 -16.47 -20.72 -16.53
CA SER A 301 -17.90 -21.06 -16.45
C SER A 301 -18.59 -21.04 -17.80
#